data_AF-A0A250DBS9-F1
#
_entry.id   AF-A0A250DBS9-F1
#
_cell.length_a   1.000
_cell.length_b   1.000
_cell.length_c   1.000
_cell.angle_alpha   90.00
_cell.angle_beta   90.00
_cell.angle_gamma   90.00
#
_symmetry.space_group_name_H-M   'P 1'
#
loop_
_entity.id
_entity.type
_entity.pdbx_description
1 polymer ?
#
loop_
_entity_poly.entity_id
_entity_poly.type
_entity_poly.pdbx_seq_one_letter_code
_entity_poly.pdbx_strand_id
1 'polypeptide(L)'
;MSSFSTTARVASPLMQWVDLALKTHETLLSSSTVIRMRTERIAKAGLTPSAADLAEFQLMGHEKLAAASESGLAMARQWHSSQASLAQRAWQQWLQGATALFSLAGSFTPAQAATHGDALVQATARGASTMGQFTGVAARIAREGLKPIHTAATSNARRLLAELQA
;
A
#
# COMPACT_ATOMS: atom_id res chain seq x y z
N MET A 1 -13.86 36.55 -26.12
CA MET A 1 -14.14 35.11 -26.28
C MET A 1 -13.11 34.37 -25.45
N SER A 2 -13.51 33.94 -24.25
CA SER A 2 -12.62 33.36 -23.25
C SER A 2 -12.92 31.87 -23.12
N SER A 3 -11.95 31.02 -23.46
CA SER A 3 -11.95 29.61 -23.04
C SER A 3 -10.60 29.32 -22.40
N PHE A 4 -10.55 29.57 -21.10
CA PHE A 4 -9.54 29.01 -20.21
C PHE A 4 -9.84 27.51 -20.03
N SER A 5 -8.78 26.72 -19.79
CA SER A 5 -8.82 25.43 -19.09
C SER A 5 -8.92 24.14 -19.92
N THR A 6 -7.95 23.90 -20.80
CA THR A 6 -7.58 22.51 -21.19
C THR A 6 -6.09 22.25 -20.94
N THR A 7 -5.62 22.63 -19.75
CA THR A 7 -4.30 22.24 -19.22
C THR A 7 -4.49 21.60 -17.86
N ALA A 8 -5.31 20.55 -17.80
CA ALA A 8 -5.24 19.57 -16.72
C ALA A 8 -3.88 18.86 -16.82
N ARG A 9 -2.89 19.52 -16.22
CA ARG A 9 -1.51 19.12 -15.94
C ARG A 9 -1.30 17.62 -16.05
N VAL A 10 -0.64 17.19 -17.14
CA VAL A 10 0.18 15.99 -17.09
C VAL A 10 1.31 16.30 -16.11
N ALA A 11 1.12 15.97 -14.82
CA ALA A 11 2.18 16.10 -13.83
C ALA A 11 3.42 15.34 -14.33
N SER A 12 4.60 15.96 -14.24
CA SER A 12 5.84 15.30 -14.66
C SER A 12 5.95 13.91 -14.01
N PRO A 13 6.47 12.89 -14.69
CA PRO A 13 6.62 11.55 -14.11
C PRO A 13 7.31 11.56 -12.74
N LEU A 14 8.26 12.46 -12.51
CA LEU A 14 8.91 12.65 -11.22
C LEU A 14 7.93 13.09 -10.12
N MET A 15 7.05 14.06 -10.40
CA MET A 15 6.02 14.50 -9.44
C MET A 15 5.05 13.38 -9.09
N GLN A 16 4.73 12.54 -10.06
CA GLN A 16 3.93 11.35 -9.83
C GLN A 16 4.64 10.39 -8.84
N TRP A 17 5.94 10.15 -9.01
CA TRP A 17 6.70 9.32 -8.08
C TRP A 17 6.83 9.94 -6.68
N VAL A 18 7.06 11.25 -6.58
CA VAL A 18 7.14 11.95 -5.29
C VAL A 18 5.82 11.86 -4.53
N ASP A 19 4.69 12.16 -5.18
CA ASP A 19 3.38 12.05 -4.51
C ASP A 19 3.06 10.60 -4.10
N LEU A 20 3.45 9.61 -4.91
CA LEU A 20 3.30 8.21 -4.53
C LEU A 20 4.13 7.86 -3.28
N ALA A 21 5.37 8.33 -3.22
CA ALA A 21 6.25 8.11 -2.06
C ALA A 21 5.70 8.79 -0.80
N LEU A 22 5.23 10.04 -0.90
CA LEU A 22 4.61 10.76 0.21
C LEU A 22 3.36 10.04 0.73
N LYS A 23 2.45 9.61 -0.16
CA LYS A 23 1.25 8.86 0.23
C LYS A 23 1.57 7.50 0.82
N THR A 24 2.63 6.85 0.34
CA THR A 24 3.11 5.60 0.93
C THR A 24 3.60 5.84 2.36
N HIS A 25 4.38 6.90 2.58
CA HIS A 25 4.86 7.28 3.90
C HIS A 25 3.72 7.61 4.87
N GLU A 26 2.75 8.43 4.44
CA GLU A 26 1.53 8.74 5.22
C GLU A 26 0.75 7.46 5.58
N THR A 27 0.65 6.52 4.63
CA THR A 27 0.00 5.22 4.85
C THR A 27 0.73 4.42 5.92
N LEU A 28 2.06 4.36 5.88
CA LEU A 28 2.87 3.62 6.85
C LEU A 28 2.72 4.19 8.27
N LEU A 29 2.79 5.51 8.43
CA LEU A 29 2.59 6.17 9.74
C LEU A 29 1.17 5.96 10.29
N SER A 30 0.16 6.06 9.42
CA SER A 30 -1.22 5.81 9.80
C SER A 30 -1.42 4.34 10.19
N SER A 31 -0.83 3.43 9.41
CA SER A 31 -0.87 1.99 9.66
C SER A 31 -0.20 1.62 10.98
N SER A 32 0.94 2.23 11.34
CA SER A 32 1.57 1.97 12.64
C SER A 32 0.68 2.39 13.82
N THR A 33 -0.06 3.50 13.68
CA THR A 33 -1.03 3.95 14.69
C THR A 33 -2.17 2.94 14.83
N VAL A 34 -2.75 2.51 13.71
CA VAL A 34 -3.84 1.53 13.65
C VAL A 34 -3.41 0.19 14.24
N ILE A 35 -2.24 -0.32 13.84
CA ILE A 35 -1.69 -1.60 14.32
C ILE A 35 -1.48 -1.52 15.82
N ARG A 36 -0.77 -0.51 16.32
CA ARG A 36 -0.50 -0.37 17.76
C ARG A 36 -1.80 -0.38 18.58
N MET A 37 -2.74 0.51 18.25
CA MET A 37 -4.00 0.66 18.98
C MET A 37 -4.84 -0.62 18.96
N ARG A 38 -4.94 -1.28 17.81
CA ARG A 38 -5.74 -2.50 17.65
C ARG A 38 -5.08 -3.71 18.31
N THR A 39 -3.76 -3.83 18.22
CA THR A 39 -3.01 -4.86 18.94
C THR A 39 -3.12 -4.67 20.45
N GLU A 40 -3.06 -3.44 20.96
CA GLU A 40 -3.31 -3.14 22.37
C GLU A 40 -4.75 -3.54 22.79
N ARG A 41 -5.77 -3.23 21.99
CA ARG A 41 -7.16 -3.66 22.26
C ARG A 41 -7.29 -5.19 22.27
N ILE A 42 -6.72 -5.87 21.28
CA ILE A 42 -6.70 -7.35 21.22
C ILE A 42 -6.01 -7.94 22.45
N ALA A 43 -4.84 -7.40 22.83
CA ALA A 43 -4.10 -7.86 24.00
C ALA A 43 -4.88 -7.65 25.30
N LYS A 44 -5.57 -6.51 25.46
CA LYS A 44 -6.43 -6.24 26.62
C LYS A 44 -7.65 -7.15 26.69
N ALA A 45 -8.29 -7.43 25.55
CA ALA A 45 -9.44 -8.33 25.45
C ALA A 45 -9.05 -9.80 25.77
N GLY A 46 -7.83 -10.21 25.39
CA GLY A 46 -7.31 -11.55 25.66
C GLY A 46 -8.19 -12.65 25.07
N LEU A 47 -8.44 -13.70 25.85
CA LEU A 47 -9.31 -14.83 25.47
C LEU A 47 -10.80 -14.56 25.71
N THR A 48 -11.16 -13.40 26.27
CA THR A 48 -12.52 -13.07 26.68
C THR A 48 -12.93 -11.69 26.13
N PRO A 49 -13.04 -11.54 24.80
CA PRO A 49 -13.44 -10.27 24.20
C PRO A 49 -14.89 -9.90 24.54
N SER A 50 -15.14 -8.61 24.75
CA SER A 50 -16.50 -8.09 24.92
C SER A 50 -17.26 -8.07 23.58
N ALA A 51 -18.58 -7.84 23.62
CA ALA A 51 -19.37 -7.66 22.40
C ALA A 51 -18.86 -6.49 21.54
N ALA A 52 -18.37 -5.41 22.16
CA ALA A 52 -17.77 -4.28 21.47
C ALA A 52 -16.44 -4.65 20.81
N ASP A 53 -15.61 -5.47 21.47
CA ASP A 53 -14.35 -5.96 20.88
C ASP A 53 -14.61 -6.85 19.67
N LEU A 54 -15.59 -7.76 19.75
CA LEU A 54 -15.98 -8.62 18.63
C LEU A 54 -16.49 -7.80 17.43
N ALA A 55 -17.32 -6.79 17.70
CA ALA A 55 -17.80 -5.88 16.66
C ALA A 55 -16.65 -5.12 15.99
N GLU A 56 -15.70 -4.61 16.78
CA GLU A 56 -14.50 -3.97 16.23
C GLU A 56 -13.69 -4.98 15.41
N PHE A 57 -13.41 -6.20 15.91
CA PHE A 57 -12.61 -7.20 15.20
C PHE A 57 -13.21 -7.59 13.84
N GLN A 58 -14.54 -7.74 13.79
CA GLN A 58 -15.26 -7.94 12.53
C GLN A 58 -15.08 -6.74 11.60
N LEU A 59 -15.26 -5.52 12.10
CA LEU A 59 -15.05 -4.30 11.33
C LEU A 59 -13.63 -4.22 10.76
N MET A 60 -12.60 -4.57 11.54
CA MET A 60 -11.22 -4.58 11.08
C MET A 60 -11.00 -5.50 9.87
N GLY A 61 -11.72 -6.62 9.79
CA GLY A 61 -11.65 -7.55 8.66
C GLY A 61 -12.31 -6.98 7.42
N HIS A 62 -13.53 -6.46 7.57
CA HIS A 62 -14.29 -5.84 6.48
C HIS A 62 -13.56 -4.65 5.86
N GLU A 63 -12.98 -3.77 6.68
CA GLU A 63 -12.19 -2.62 6.20
C GLU A 63 -11.01 -3.08 5.34
N LYS A 64 -10.27 -4.12 5.75
CA LYS A 64 -9.12 -4.63 4.99
C LYS A 64 -9.56 -5.24 3.65
N LEU A 65 -10.62 -6.04 3.66
CA LEU A 65 -11.14 -6.67 2.45
C LEU A 65 -11.71 -5.64 1.47
N ALA A 66 -12.46 -4.66 1.96
CA ALA A 66 -12.99 -3.56 1.16
C ALA A 66 -11.84 -2.76 0.51
N ALA A 67 -10.88 -2.27 1.30
CA ALA A 67 -9.77 -1.48 0.78
C ALA A 67 -8.90 -2.28 -0.22
N ALA A 68 -8.65 -3.57 0.05
CA ALA A 68 -7.89 -4.43 -0.86
C ALA A 68 -8.63 -4.68 -2.18
N SER A 69 -9.93 -4.94 -2.13
CA SER A 69 -10.75 -5.16 -3.34
C SER A 69 -10.88 -3.89 -4.18
N GLU A 70 -11.12 -2.74 -3.55
CA GLU A 70 -11.14 -1.44 -4.22
C GLU A 70 -9.78 -1.10 -4.86
N SER A 71 -8.68 -1.37 -4.15
CA SER A 71 -7.33 -1.22 -4.68
C SER A 71 -7.12 -2.09 -5.92
N GLY A 72 -7.45 -3.38 -5.84
CA GLY A 72 -7.30 -4.31 -6.96
C GLY A 72 -8.11 -3.87 -8.19
N LEU A 73 -9.37 -3.45 -7.99
CA LEU A 73 -10.22 -2.93 -9.07
C LEU A 73 -9.67 -1.64 -9.67
N ALA A 74 -9.17 -0.71 -8.85
CA ALA A 74 -8.57 0.54 -9.31
C ALA A 74 -7.32 0.28 -10.18
N MET A 75 -6.46 -0.64 -9.73
CA MET A 75 -5.30 -1.07 -10.49
C MET A 75 -5.70 -1.74 -11.81
N ALA A 76 -6.69 -2.63 -11.80
CA ALA A 76 -7.17 -3.31 -13.01
C ALA A 76 -7.74 -2.34 -14.06
N ARG A 77 -8.49 -1.31 -13.62
CA ARG A 77 -9.00 -0.26 -14.52
C ARG A 77 -7.86 0.57 -15.13
N GLN A 78 -6.88 0.95 -14.31
CA GLN A 78 -5.74 1.74 -14.78
C GLN A 78 -4.81 0.91 -15.68
N TRP A 79 -4.74 -0.39 -15.45
CA TRP A 79 -4.04 -1.33 -16.30
C TRP A 79 -4.64 -1.41 -17.70
N HIS A 80 -5.95 -1.63 -17.77
CA HIS A 80 -6.66 -1.82 -19.04
C HIS A 80 -6.61 -0.57 -19.93
N SER A 81 -6.48 0.61 -19.33
CA SER A 81 -6.35 1.89 -20.03
C SER A 81 -4.91 2.23 -20.49
N SER A 82 -3.93 1.33 -20.31
CA SER A 82 -2.51 1.57 -20.60
C SER A 82 -1.93 0.61 -21.65
N GLN A 83 -0.94 1.03 -22.46
CA GLN A 83 -0.20 0.13 -23.36
C GLN A 83 0.59 -0.91 -22.54
N ALA A 84 0.19 -2.18 -22.61
CA ALA A 84 0.37 -3.20 -21.58
C ALA A 84 1.81 -3.70 -21.31
N SER A 85 2.77 -3.48 -22.20
CA SER A 85 4.05 -4.21 -22.15
C SER A 85 5.01 -3.74 -21.04
N LEU A 86 5.09 -2.44 -20.76
CA LEU A 86 5.94 -1.89 -19.68
C LEU A 86 5.26 -1.98 -18.31
N ALA A 87 3.93 -1.83 -18.27
CA ALA A 87 3.14 -2.06 -17.06
C ALA A 87 3.29 -3.51 -16.56
N GLN A 88 3.32 -4.49 -17.48
CA GLN A 88 3.59 -5.90 -17.17
C GLN A 88 4.90 -6.12 -16.45
N ARG A 89 5.98 -5.52 -16.94
CA ARG A 89 7.31 -5.65 -16.32
C ARG A 89 7.36 -5.01 -14.93
N ALA A 90 6.79 -3.81 -14.82
CA ALA A 90 6.66 -3.10 -13.55
C ALA A 90 5.92 -3.92 -12.49
N TRP A 91 4.79 -4.51 -12.88
CA TRP A 91 3.97 -5.35 -12.00
C TRP A 91 4.70 -6.62 -11.55
N GLN A 92 5.35 -7.31 -12.49
CA GLN A 92 6.14 -8.50 -12.18
C GLN A 92 7.27 -8.21 -11.20
N GLN A 93 7.97 -7.08 -11.37
CA GLN A 93 9.03 -6.68 -10.44
C GLN A 93 8.49 -6.30 -9.06
N TRP A 94 7.36 -5.63 -9.00
CA TRP A 94 6.70 -5.32 -7.74
C TRP A 94 6.28 -6.59 -6.99
N LEU A 95 5.66 -7.54 -7.67
CA LEU A 95 5.31 -8.84 -7.09
C LEU A 95 6.54 -9.59 -6.59
N GLN A 96 7.63 -9.63 -7.35
CA GLN A 96 8.88 -10.26 -6.93
C GLN A 96 9.47 -9.60 -5.67
N GLY A 97 9.44 -8.26 -5.59
CA GLY A 97 9.88 -7.53 -4.39
C GLY A 97 9.01 -7.82 -3.18
N ALA A 98 7.68 -7.85 -3.35
CA ALA A 98 6.75 -8.19 -2.29
C ALA A 98 6.96 -9.63 -1.79
N THR A 99 7.08 -10.59 -2.69
CA THR A 99 7.39 -11.99 -2.35
C THR A 99 8.70 -12.09 -1.57
N ALA A 100 9.77 -11.44 -2.05
CA ALA A 100 11.07 -11.47 -1.37
C ALA A 100 11.00 -10.90 0.05
N LEU A 101 10.25 -9.79 0.25
CA LEU A 101 10.03 -9.21 1.56
C LEU A 101 9.27 -10.16 2.49
N PHE A 102 8.18 -10.78 2.02
CA PHE A 102 7.41 -11.73 2.83
C PHE A 102 8.20 -13.00 3.15
N SER A 103 8.98 -13.52 2.21
CA SER A 103 9.89 -14.64 2.46
C SER A 103 10.91 -14.29 3.55
N LEU A 104 11.50 -13.08 3.50
CA LEU A 104 12.42 -12.62 4.53
C LEU A 104 11.73 -12.53 5.89
N ALA A 105 10.56 -11.88 5.96
CA ALA A 105 9.79 -11.72 7.19
C ALA A 105 9.35 -13.07 7.81
N GLY A 106 9.11 -14.09 6.98
CA GLY A 106 8.77 -15.45 7.40
C GLY A 106 9.97 -16.37 7.64
N SER A 107 11.20 -15.85 7.69
CA SER A 107 12.40 -16.68 7.90
C SER A 107 12.56 -17.08 9.37
N PHE A 108 12.80 -18.36 9.62
CA PHE A 108 12.98 -18.91 10.97
C PHE A 108 14.43 -19.27 11.30
N THR A 109 15.35 -19.19 10.32
CA THR A 109 16.77 -19.50 10.51
C THR A 109 17.68 -18.43 9.89
N PRO A 110 18.91 -18.25 10.39
CA PRO A 110 19.87 -17.31 9.79
C PRO A 110 20.16 -17.58 8.31
N ALA A 111 20.22 -18.86 7.90
CA ALA A 111 20.45 -19.23 6.50
C ALA A 111 19.28 -18.84 5.59
N GLN A 112 18.03 -19.00 6.05
CA GLN A 112 16.84 -18.51 5.34
C GLN A 112 16.84 -16.98 5.25
N ALA A 113 17.16 -16.30 6.35
CA ALA A 113 17.20 -14.84 6.38
C ALA A 113 18.27 -14.28 5.43
N ALA A 114 19.45 -14.89 5.35
CA ALA A 114 20.49 -14.51 4.39
C ALA A 114 20.01 -14.69 2.95
N THR A 115 19.44 -15.85 2.62
CA THR A 115 18.95 -16.17 1.27
C THR A 115 17.82 -15.23 0.83
N HIS A 116 16.84 -14.98 1.70
CA HIS A 116 15.73 -14.10 1.41
C HIS A 116 16.13 -12.61 1.43
N GLY A 117 17.13 -12.26 2.25
CA GLY A 117 17.74 -10.93 2.26
C GLY A 117 18.42 -10.61 0.93
N ASP A 118 19.21 -11.53 0.40
CA ASP A 118 19.83 -11.40 -0.92
C ASP A 118 18.77 -11.28 -2.03
N ALA A 119 17.71 -12.10 -1.95
CA ALA A 119 16.60 -12.03 -2.90
C ALA A 119 15.89 -10.66 -2.86
N LEU A 120 15.71 -10.09 -1.67
CA LEU A 120 15.14 -8.76 -1.50
C LEU A 120 16.06 -7.67 -2.07
N VAL A 121 17.35 -7.69 -1.73
CA VAL A 121 18.34 -6.73 -2.25
C VAL A 121 18.36 -6.76 -3.78
N GLN A 122 18.37 -7.95 -4.38
CA GLN A 122 18.33 -8.10 -5.83
C GLN A 122 17.01 -7.60 -6.44
N ALA A 123 15.86 -7.88 -5.80
CA ALA A 123 14.58 -7.38 -6.25
C ALA A 123 14.52 -5.83 -6.20
N THR A 124 15.06 -5.24 -5.14
CA THR A 124 15.19 -3.78 -5.00
C THR A 124 16.13 -3.20 -6.06
N ALA A 125 17.29 -3.82 -6.32
CA ALA A 125 18.23 -3.36 -7.34
C ALA A 125 17.64 -3.42 -8.76
N ARG A 126 16.91 -4.49 -9.10
CA ARG A 126 16.16 -4.63 -10.36
C ARG A 126 15.04 -3.59 -10.48
N GLY A 127 14.39 -3.26 -9.37
CA GLY A 127 13.41 -2.17 -9.28
C GLY A 127 14.05 -0.80 -9.56
N ALA A 128 15.22 -0.52 -8.97
CA ALA A 128 15.96 0.72 -9.15
C ALA A 128 16.44 0.92 -10.59
N SER A 129 16.96 -0.12 -11.26
CA SER A 129 17.32 -0.04 -12.69
C SER A 129 16.12 0.22 -13.59
N THR A 130 14.94 -0.20 -13.15
CA THR A 130 13.68 0.04 -13.86
C THR A 130 13.14 1.43 -13.57
N MET A 131 13.42 2.05 -12.41
CA MET A 131 13.02 3.44 -12.06
C MET A 131 13.46 4.47 -13.11
N GLY A 132 14.63 4.26 -13.74
CA GLY A 132 15.07 5.09 -14.87
C GLY A 132 14.25 4.92 -16.16
N GLN A 133 13.48 3.84 -16.29
CA GLN A 133 12.63 3.51 -17.45
C GLN A 133 11.13 3.55 -17.15
N PHE A 134 10.75 3.83 -15.89
CA PHE A 134 9.36 3.80 -15.46
C PHE A 134 8.58 4.96 -16.09
N THR A 135 7.76 4.62 -17.07
CA THR A 135 6.79 5.55 -17.67
C THR A 135 5.77 5.97 -16.61
N GLY A 136 5.15 7.15 -16.77
CA GLY A 136 4.11 7.64 -15.86
C GLY A 136 2.90 6.70 -15.70
N VAL A 137 2.76 5.67 -16.53
CA VAL A 137 1.71 4.64 -16.45
C VAL A 137 1.81 3.82 -15.17
N ALA A 138 2.99 3.28 -14.83
CA ALA A 138 3.10 2.43 -13.66
C ALA A 138 3.00 3.23 -12.36
N ALA A 139 3.56 4.44 -12.33
CA ALA A 139 3.37 5.38 -11.22
C ALA A 139 1.88 5.74 -11.03
N ARG A 140 1.08 5.69 -12.10
CA ARG A 140 -0.37 5.91 -12.04
C ARG A 140 -1.10 4.68 -11.54
N ILE A 141 -0.79 3.49 -12.06
CA ILE A 141 -1.36 2.22 -11.56
C ILE A 141 -1.12 2.06 -10.06
N ALA A 142 0.13 2.27 -9.62
CA ALA A 142 0.49 2.19 -8.20
C ALA A 142 -0.23 3.25 -7.36
N ARG A 143 -0.37 4.48 -7.86
CA ARG A 143 -1.11 5.54 -7.16
C ARG A 143 -2.60 5.22 -7.04
N GLU A 144 -3.23 4.77 -8.12
CA GLU A 144 -4.65 4.40 -8.10
C GLU A 144 -4.90 3.21 -7.17
N GLY A 145 -4.00 2.22 -7.14
CA GLY A 145 -4.07 1.13 -6.17
C GLY A 145 -3.84 1.57 -4.72
N LEU A 146 -2.93 2.51 -4.48
CA LEU A 146 -2.63 2.97 -3.12
C LEU A 146 -3.77 3.79 -2.51
N LYS A 147 -4.58 4.50 -3.32
CA LYS A 147 -5.62 5.44 -2.83
C LYS A 147 -6.61 4.80 -1.85
N PRO A 148 -7.24 3.64 -2.12
CA PRO A 148 -8.15 3.01 -1.16
C PRO A 148 -7.46 2.59 0.14
N ILE A 149 -6.23 2.06 0.02
CA ILE A 149 -5.43 1.64 1.18
C ILE A 149 -5.05 2.84 2.07
N HIS A 150 -4.56 3.92 1.45
CA HIS A 150 -4.22 5.17 2.13
C HIS A 150 -5.44 5.78 2.83
N THR A 151 -6.59 5.82 2.14
CA THR A 151 -7.84 6.36 2.68
C THR A 151 -8.30 5.54 3.89
N ALA A 152 -8.30 4.22 3.79
CA ALA A 152 -8.65 3.34 4.90
C ALA A 152 -7.70 3.51 6.09
N ALA A 153 -6.38 3.50 5.85
CA ALA A 153 -5.39 3.64 6.92
C ALA A 153 -5.51 4.99 7.66
N THR A 154 -5.62 6.10 6.92
CA THR A 154 -5.73 7.44 7.51
C THR A 154 -7.08 7.70 8.18
N SER A 155 -8.19 7.17 7.63
CA SER A 155 -9.51 7.23 8.25
C SER A 155 -9.53 6.45 9.57
N ASN A 156 -9.03 5.23 9.56
CA ASN A 156 -8.98 4.37 10.74
C ASN A 156 -8.09 4.96 11.84
N ALA A 157 -6.92 5.49 11.47
CA ALA A 157 -6.04 6.17 12.43
C ALA A 157 -6.76 7.34 13.10
N ARG A 158 -7.46 8.19 12.33
CA ARG A 158 -8.25 9.30 12.87
C ARG A 158 -9.37 8.83 13.80
N ARG A 159 -10.14 7.82 13.40
CA ARG A 159 -11.21 7.24 14.23
C ARG A 159 -10.68 6.73 15.57
N LEU A 160 -9.62 5.91 15.55
CA LEU A 160 -9.06 5.32 16.76
C LEU A 160 -8.41 6.36 17.68
N LEU A 161 -7.80 7.41 17.12
CA LEU A 161 -7.28 8.52 17.93
C LEU A 161 -8.41 9.33 18.57
N ALA A 162 -9.53 9.54 17.88
CA ALA A 162 -10.70 10.19 18.46
C ALA A 162 -11.33 9.35 19.59
N GLU A 163 -11.39 8.02 19.43
CA GLU A 163 -11.86 7.10 20.49
C GLU A 163 -10.98 7.14 21.76
N LEU A 164 -9.69 7.45 21.64
CA LEU A 164 -8.79 7.58 22.80
C LEU A 164 -8.97 8.90 23.56
N GLN A 165 -9.55 9.91 22.91
CA GLN A 165 -9.80 11.24 23.49
C GLN A 165 -11.21 11.37 24.08
N ALA A 166 -12.10 10.40 23.84
CA ALA A 166 -13.45 10.33 24.35
C ALA A 166 -13.50 9.57 25.69
#